data_AF-A0A2P4YKT3-F1
#
_entry.id   AF-A0A2P4YKT3-F1
#
_cell.length_a   1.000
_cell.length_b   1.000
_cell.length_c   1.000
_cell.angle_alpha   90.00
_cell.angle_beta   90.00
_cell.angle_gamma   90.00
#
_symmetry.space_group_name_H-M   'P 1'
#
loop_
_entity.id
_entity.type
_entity.pdbx_description
1 polymer ?
#
loop_
_entity_poly.entity_id
_entity_poly.type
_entity_poly.pdbx_seq_one_letter_code
_entity_poly.pdbx_strand_id
1 'polypeptide(L)'
;MRSAFSFDDDKQLVQFAREYAEAGTRICWSDVEGRVRHTGHPAAALQQRLRTLMRTWGTNVRHVPPNFYTTVRPLVRRDKSTPHRNVEEMLPAGVTSLLAELTIESTDLFFDIGAGLGNIVMHVIIGTNKYKTIGTELRHDVHRVGLEIILKSSLQYERRLRERGLFVCRDVMDIGLSVALPYANATIVYWNSIWFEPHVVEYVKIQLCGMPMIRYLVCFVNLCPRHRDLCS
;
A
#
# COMPACT_ATOMS: atom_id res chain seq x y z
N MET A 1 -5.50 -21.41 3.05
CA MET A 1 -4.50 -21.68 4.11
C MET A 1 -3.79 -20.36 4.39
N ARG A 2 -4.04 -19.72 5.55
CA ARG A 2 -3.40 -18.45 5.92
C ARG A 2 -1.91 -18.70 6.22
N SER A 3 -1.03 -17.91 5.62
CA SER A 3 0.41 -17.94 5.89
C SER A 3 0.69 -17.34 7.27
N ALA A 4 1.52 -17.99 8.09
CA ALA A 4 1.99 -17.42 9.37
C ALA A 4 2.98 -16.25 9.18
N PHE A 5 3.51 -16.08 7.96
CA PHE A 5 4.40 -14.97 7.60
C PHE A 5 3.61 -13.73 7.21
N SER A 6 3.93 -12.61 7.85
CA SER A 6 3.50 -11.27 7.43
C SER A 6 4.31 -10.77 6.23
N PHE A 7 3.83 -9.72 5.56
CA PHE A 7 4.61 -9.09 4.50
C PHE A 7 5.92 -8.49 5.03
N ASP A 8 5.94 -7.96 6.25
CA ASP A 8 7.15 -7.40 6.85
C ASP A 8 8.17 -8.50 7.17
N ASP A 9 7.70 -9.69 7.58
CA ASP A 9 8.54 -10.88 7.72
C ASP A 9 9.13 -11.25 6.35
N ASP A 10 8.31 -11.26 5.30
CA ASP A 10 8.77 -11.53 3.93
C ASP A 10 9.73 -10.44 3.43
N LYS A 11 9.52 -9.17 3.79
CA LYS A 11 10.36 -8.03 3.44
C LYS A 11 11.73 -8.14 4.07
N GLN A 12 11.80 -8.38 5.37
CA GLN A 12 13.06 -8.56 6.08
C GLN A 12 13.79 -9.82 5.61
N LEU A 13 13.06 -10.92 5.41
CA LEU A 13 13.60 -12.17 4.86
C LEU A 13 14.23 -11.95 3.47
N VAL A 14 13.53 -11.25 2.57
CA VAL A 14 14.02 -10.96 1.21
C VAL A 14 15.21 -9.99 1.24
N GLN A 15 15.20 -8.98 2.12
CA GLN A 15 16.31 -8.05 2.29
C GLN A 15 17.58 -8.78 2.79
N PHE A 16 17.47 -9.59 3.84
CA PHE A 16 18.61 -10.33 4.37
C PHE A 16 19.10 -11.40 3.38
N ALA A 17 18.20 -12.15 2.74
CA ALA A 17 18.59 -13.10 1.70
C ALA A 17 19.29 -12.43 0.51
N ARG A 18 18.93 -11.17 0.19
CA ARG A 18 19.56 -10.39 -0.86
C ARG A 18 20.98 -9.96 -0.50
N GLU A 19 21.28 -9.61 0.76
CA GLU A 19 22.65 -9.30 1.18
C GLU A 19 23.62 -10.45 0.87
N TYR A 20 23.21 -11.69 1.14
CA TYR A 20 23.97 -12.89 0.77
C TYR A 20 24.12 -13.04 -0.74
N ALA A 21 23.03 -12.81 -1.50
CA ALA A 21 23.07 -12.86 -2.95
C ALA A 21 23.98 -11.77 -3.54
N GLU A 22 24.01 -10.56 -2.97
CA GLU A 22 24.90 -9.45 -3.37
C GLU A 22 26.36 -9.75 -3.03
N ALA A 23 26.62 -10.37 -1.87
CA ALA A 23 27.94 -10.85 -1.48
C ALA A 23 28.41 -12.10 -2.26
N GLY A 24 27.53 -12.73 -3.05
CA GLY A 24 27.83 -13.97 -3.77
C GLY A 24 28.02 -15.18 -2.86
N THR A 25 27.48 -15.14 -1.65
CA THR A 25 27.64 -16.18 -0.62
C THR A 25 26.35 -16.96 -0.40
N ARG A 26 26.49 -18.18 0.15
CA ARG A 26 25.33 -19.01 0.50
C ARG A 26 24.64 -18.45 1.74
N ILE A 27 23.30 -18.38 1.71
CA ILE A 27 22.49 -17.92 2.85
C ILE A 27 22.76 -18.77 4.09
N CYS A 28 23.21 -18.13 5.16
CA CYS A 28 23.34 -18.72 6.49
C CYS A 28 22.02 -18.57 7.24
N TRP A 29 21.20 -19.64 7.30
CA TRP A 29 19.85 -19.56 7.85
C TRP A 29 19.79 -19.31 9.35
N SER A 30 20.79 -19.76 10.11
CA SER A 30 20.91 -19.45 11.54
C SER A 30 21.21 -17.96 11.80
N ASP A 31 21.96 -17.31 10.91
CA ASP A 31 22.17 -15.85 10.97
C ASP A 31 20.88 -15.10 10.64
N VAL A 32 20.19 -15.50 9.55
CA VAL A 32 18.90 -14.89 9.18
C VAL A 32 17.88 -15.04 10.31
N GLU A 33 17.75 -16.23 10.90
CA GLU A 33 16.88 -16.47 12.07
C GLU A 33 17.25 -15.56 13.25
N GLY A 34 18.55 -15.40 13.55
CA GLY A 34 19.01 -14.47 14.57
C GLY A 34 18.61 -13.01 14.30
N ARG A 35 18.64 -12.60 13.03
CA ARG A 35 18.30 -11.23 12.58
C ARG A 35 16.79 -10.96 12.51
N VAL A 36 15.96 -12.00 12.33
CA VAL A 36 14.48 -11.88 12.36
C VAL A 36 13.86 -12.48 13.62
N ARG A 37 14.61 -12.57 14.73
CA ARG A 37 14.16 -13.25 15.95
C ARG A 37 12.85 -12.71 16.52
N HIS A 38 12.54 -11.43 16.30
CA HIS A 38 11.27 -10.80 16.71
C HIS A 38 10.05 -11.34 15.96
N THR A 39 10.23 -11.99 14.80
CA THR A 39 9.15 -12.60 14.02
C THR A 39 8.73 -13.99 14.56
N GLY A 40 9.57 -14.61 15.38
CA GLY A 40 9.32 -15.94 15.95
C GLY A 40 9.44 -17.10 14.96
N HIS A 41 9.82 -16.85 13.70
CA HIS A 41 9.93 -17.89 12.67
C HIS A 41 11.27 -18.62 12.73
N PRO A 42 11.31 -19.97 12.81
CA PRO A 42 12.56 -20.72 12.81
C PRO A 42 13.20 -20.76 11.40
N ALA A 43 14.52 -21.00 11.33
CA ALA A 43 15.28 -21.07 10.08
C ALA A 43 14.63 -21.93 8.98
N ALA A 44 14.09 -23.10 9.35
CA ALA A 44 13.43 -24.00 8.40
C ALA A 44 12.18 -23.37 7.76
N ALA A 45 11.38 -22.63 8.54
CA ALA A 45 10.20 -21.92 8.06
C ALA A 45 10.59 -20.75 7.15
N LEU A 46 11.63 -19.99 7.52
CA LEU A 46 12.19 -18.90 6.71
C LEU A 46 12.71 -19.41 5.35
N GLN A 47 13.40 -20.56 5.35
CA GLN A 47 13.89 -21.18 4.12
C GLN A 47 12.74 -21.64 3.22
N GLN A 48 11.72 -22.29 3.78
CA GLN A 48 10.54 -22.72 3.03
C GLN A 48 9.74 -21.53 2.51
N ARG A 49 9.65 -20.45 3.29
CA ARG A 49 8.98 -19.22 2.90
C ARG A 49 9.71 -18.53 1.74
N LEU A 50 11.02 -18.37 1.83
CA LEU A 50 11.80 -17.78 0.74
C LEU A 50 11.65 -18.60 -0.54
N ARG A 51 11.69 -19.94 -0.47
CA ARG A 51 11.43 -20.80 -1.65
C ARG A 51 10.04 -20.57 -2.25
N THR A 52 9.03 -20.37 -1.41
CA THR A 52 7.66 -20.08 -1.86
C THR A 52 7.56 -18.70 -2.52
N LEU A 53 8.22 -17.70 -1.94
CA LEU A 53 8.36 -16.36 -2.54
C LEU A 53 9.09 -16.44 -3.88
N MET A 54 10.18 -17.18 -3.99
CA MET A 54 10.92 -17.35 -5.25
C MET A 54 10.11 -18.08 -6.34
N ARG A 55 9.21 -19.02 -5.96
CA ARG A 55 8.26 -19.60 -6.94
C ARG A 55 7.27 -18.58 -7.47
N THR A 56 6.92 -17.58 -6.66
CA THR A 56 5.93 -16.55 -6.99
C THR A 56 6.56 -15.39 -7.77
N TRP A 57 7.78 -14.99 -7.42
CA TRP A 57 8.42 -13.76 -7.89
C TRP A 57 9.65 -14.01 -8.79
N GLY A 58 10.08 -15.26 -8.96
CA GLY A 58 11.24 -15.65 -9.79
C GLY A 58 12.37 -16.30 -8.99
N THR A 59 13.22 -17.09 -9.65
CA THR A 59 14.28 -17.91 -8.99
C THR A 59 15.42 -17.10 -8.37
N ASN A 60 15.44 -15.79 -8.56
CA ASN A 60 16.48 -14.90 -8.06
C ASN A 60 15.89 -13.86 -7.11
N VAL A 61 16.43 -13.80 -5.88
CA VAL A 61 16.02 -12.85 -4.85
C VAL A 61 16.29 -11.39 -5.22
N ARG A 62 17.01 -11.12 -6.32
CA ARG A 62 17.21 -9.78 -6.90
C ARG A 62 16.05 -9.33 -7.79
N HIS A 63 15.13 -10.23 -8.14
CA HIS A 63 13.99 -9.98 -9.03
C HIS A 63 12.67 -9.80 -8.28
N VAL A 64 12.66 -9.82 -6.94
CA VAL A 64 11.45 -9.50 -6.16
C VAL A 64 11.13 -8.01 -6.38
N PRO A 65 9.87 -7.56 -6.32
CA PRO A 65 9.55 -6.16 -6.56
C PRO A 65 10.27 -5.20 -5.58
N PRO A 66 10.73 -4.02 -6.04
CA PRO A 66 11.47 -3.06 -5.22
C PRO A 66 10.78 -2.45 -4.01
N ASN A 67 9.47 -2.64 -3.85
CA ASN A 67 8.77 -2.35 -2.59
C ASN A 67 9.27 -3.24 -1.42
N PHE A 68 9.85 -4.41 -1.70
CA PHE A 68 10.59 -5.21 -0.73
C PHE A 68 11.95 -4.59 -0.36
N TYR A 69 12.51 -3.73 -1.21
CA TYR A 69 13.86 -3.18 -1.04
C TYR A 69 13.92 -1.69 -0.75
N THR A 70 12.79 -0.98 -0.77
CA THR A 70 12.75 0.40 -0.31
C THR A 70 13.14 0.43 1.16
N THR A 71 14.37 0.87 1.42
CA THR A 71 14.71 1.50 2.70
C THR A 71 13.83 2.73 2.78
N VAL A 72 12.93 2.76 3.75
CA VAL A 72 12.26 4.00 4.14
C VAL A 72 13.38 4.92 4.60
N ARG A 73 13.91 5.75 3.70
CA ARG A 73 14.74 6.87 4.10
C ARG A 73 13.78 7.77 4.85
N PRO A 74 14.01 8.06 6.14
CA PRO A 74 13.22 9.05 6.83
C PRO A 74 13.53 10.39 6.18
N LEU A 75 12.73 10.77 5.18
CA LEU A 75 12.46 12.18 4.96
C LEU A 75 11.76 12.60 6.24
N VAL A 76 12.54 13.29 7.10
CA VAL A 76 12.29 13.71 8.48
C VAL A 76 12.96 12.85 9.57
N ARG A 77 14.03 13.41 10.15
CA ARG A 77 14.70 12.96 11.37
C ARG A 77 13.72 12.81 12.54
N ARG A 78 13.90 11.74 13.33
CA ARG A 78 13.31 11.54 14.66
C ARG A 78 13.55 12.75 15.56
N ASP A 79 12.49 13.43 15.95
CA ASP A 79 12.44 14.20 17.20
C ASP A 79 11.34 13.58 18.07
N LYS A 80 11.69 13.19 19.30
CA LYS A 80 10.76 12.59 20.27
C LYS A 80 9.75 13.61 20.82
N SER A 81 9.89 14.89 20.47
CA SER A 81 8.98 15.98 20.86
C SER A 81 7.76 16.14 19.95
N THR A 82 7.73 15.54 18.75
CA THR A 82 6.69 15.78 17.74
C THR A 82 6.18 14.47 17.10
N PRO A 83 5.23 13.75 17.74
CA PRO A 83 4.72 12.44 17.28
C PRO A 83 3.96 12.47 15.95
N HIS A 84 3.76 13.65 15.37
CA HIS A 84 3.02 13.92 14.15
C HIS A 84 3.96 14.04 12.92
N ARG A 85 5.11 13.39 12.90
CA ARG A 85 5.96 13.34 11.69
C ARG A 85 6.25 11.91 11.22
N ASN A 86 5.29 11.01 11.43
CA ASN A 86 5.27 9.72 10.75
C ASN A 86 4.77 9.97 9.32
N VAL A 87 5.67 9.81 8.34
CA VAL A 87 5.29 9.76 6.92
C VAL A 87 4.23 8.66 6.77
N GLU A 88 3.17 9.00 6.05
CA GLU A 88 1.85 8.38 5.91
C GLU A 88 1.86 6.97 5.29
N GLU A 89 2.73 6.09 5.75
CA GLU A 89 2.87 4.75 5.21
C GLU A 89 2.16 3.76 6.13
N MET A 90 0.95 3.33 5.74
CA MET A 90 0.40 2.11 6.32
C MET A 90 1.36 0.98 5.96
N LEU A 91 1.90 0.31 6.98
CA LEU A 91 2.84 -0.79 6.76
C LEU A 91 2.21 -1.80 5.80
N PRO A 92 2.98 -2.36 4.85
CA PRO A 92 2.44 -3.33 3.89
C PRO A 92 1.68 -4.48 4.56
N ALA A 93 2.12 -4.96 5.73
CA ALA A 93 1.39 -5.99 6.49
C ALA A 93 0.00 -5.51 6.97
N GLY A 94 -0.13 -4.24 7.35
CA GLY A 94 -1.41 -3.59 7.63
C GLY A 94 -2.29 -3.54 6.40
N VAL A 95 -1.73 -3.27 5.22
CA VAL A 95 -2.46 -3.28 3.93
C VAL A 95 -2.91 -4.69 3.57
N THR A 96 -2.04 -5.68 3.68
CA THR A 96 -2.38 -7.08 3.44
C THR A 96 -3.49 -7.55 4.38
N SER A 97 -3.39 -7.21 5.68
CA SER A 97 -4.39 -7.59 6.68
C SER A 97 -5.73 -6.93 6.39
N LEU A 98 -5.72 -5.63 6.09
CA LEU A 98 -6.91 -4.90 5.66
C LEU A 98 -7.56 -5.57 4.43
N LEU A 99 -6.79 -5.80 3.37
CA LEU A 99 -7.29 -6.41 2.14
C LEU A 99 -7.81 -7.84 2.35
N ALA A 100 -7.28 -8.57 3.32
CA ALA A 100 -7.75 -9.92 3.66
C ALA A 100 -9.12 -9.93 4.36
N GLU A 101 -9.51 -8.83 5.00
CA GLU A 101 -10.83 -8.66 5.61
C GLU A 101 -11.89 -8.17 4.60
N LEU A 102 -11.46 -7.65 3.45
CA LEU A 102 -12.37 -7.20 2.39
C LEU A 102 -12.77 -8.37 1.49
N THR A 103 -14.08 -8.50 1.21
CA THR A 103 -14.55 -9.46 0.20
C THR A 103 -14.47 -8.81 -1.18
N ILE A 104 -13.38 -9.09 -1.89
CA ILE A 104 -13.04 -8.42 -3.14
C ILE A 104 -13.39 -9.26 -4.39
N GLU A 105 -14.13 -8.64 -5.29
CA GLU A 105 -14.66 -9.16 -6.55
C GLU A 105 -13.88 -8.64 -7.76
N SER A 106 -14.05 -9.30 -8.92
CA SER A 106 -13.34 -8.92 -10.16
C SER A 106 -13.86 -7.63 -10.81
N THR A 107 -14.99 -7.13 -10.33
CA THR A 107 -15.66 -5.92 -10.81
C THR A 107 -15.40 -4.73 -9.90
N ASP A 108 -14.67 -4.92 -8.79
CA ASP A 108 -14.39 -3.84 -7.87
C ASP A 108 -13.51 -2.75 -8.51
N LEU A 109 -13.60 -1.56 -7.93
CA LEU A 109 -12.72 -0.43 -8.22
C LEU A 109 -12.24 0.13 -6.89
N PHE A 110 -10.92 0.05 -6.68
CA PHE A 110 -10.29 0.58 -5.48
C PHE A 110 -9.79 1.98 -5.73
N PHE A 111 -10.06 2.88 -4.80
CA PHE A 111 -9.65 4.26 -4.88
C PHE A 111 -8.93 4.70 -3.61
N ASP A 112 -7.70 5.19 -3.78
CA ASP A 112 -6.85 5.75 -2.73
C ASP A 112 -6.81 7.28 -2.83
N ILE A 113 -7.38 7.96 -1.83
CA ILE A 113 -7.40 9.41 -1.70
C ILE A 113 -6.20 9.86 -0.87
N GLY A 114 -5.29 10.63 -1.48
CA GLY A 114 -4.02 11.00 -0.86
C GLY A 114 -2.99 9.88 -0.97
N ALA A 115 -2.79 9.39 -2.19
CA ALA A 115 -2.00 8.19 -2.45
C ALA A 115 -0.49 8.36 -2.16
N GLY A 116 0.00 9.59 -2.01
CA GLY A 116 1.41 9.88 -1.77
C GLY A 116 2.30 9.28 -2.86
N LEU A 117 3.22 8.41 -2.46
CA LEU A 117 4.12 7.69 -3.38
C LEU A 117 3.43 6.54 -4.14
N GLY A 118 2.18 6.22 -3.83
CA GLY A 118 1.41 5.16 -4.48
C GLY A 118 1.61 3.76 -3.89
N ASN A 119 2.09 3.66 -2.65
CA ASN A 119 2.40 2.37 -2.02
C ASN A 119 1.17 1.48 -1.86
N ILE A 120 0.05 2.03 -1.40
CA ILE A 120 -1.21 1.29 -1.23
C ILE A 120 -1.72 0.82 -2.60
N VAL A 121 -1.78 1.74 -3.55
CA VAL A 121 -2.19 1.47 -4.95
C VAL A 121 -1.36 0.34 -5.55
N MET A 122 -0.04 0.39 -5.40
CA MET A 122 0.85 -0.66 -5.89
C MET A 122 0.66 -1.98 -5.18
N HIS A 123 0.53 -1.96 -3.85
CA HIS A 123 0.27 -3.16 -3.07
C HIS A 123 -1.01 -3.85 -3.53
N VAL A 124 -2.06 -3.07 -3.75
CA VAL A 124 -3.34 -3.55 -4.29
C VAL A 124 -3.19 -4.17 -5.68
N ILE A 125 -2.50 -3.49 -6.60
CA ILE A 125 -2.30 -3.97 -7.99
C ILE A 125 -1.51 -5.27 -8.01
N ILE A 126 -0.48 -5.39 -7.16
CA ILE A 126 0.43 -6.54 -7.14
C ILE A 126 -0.14 -7.70 -6.34
N GLY A 127 -0.77 -7.40 -5.20
CA GLY A 127 -1.27 -8.38 -4.23
C GLY A 127 -2.61 -9.00 -4.61
N THR A 128 -3.31 -8.45 -5.60
CA THR A 128 -4.59 -8.97 -6.08
C THR A 128 -4.58 -9.11 -7.60
N ASN A 129 -5.45 -9.95 -8.16
CA ASN A 129 -5.61 -10.10 -9.63
C ASN A 129 -6.94 -9.54 -10.16
N LYS A 130 -7.73 -8.87 -9.31
CA LYS A 130 -9.17 -8.78 -9.53
C LYS A 130 -9.68 -7.42 -9.98
N TYR A 131 -9.02 -6.30 -9.71
CA TYR A 131 -9.67 -4.98 -9.89
C TYR A 131 -8.73 -3.86 -10.34
N LYS A 132 -9.34 -2.80 -10.89
CA LYS A 132 -8.66 -1.54 -11.20
C LYS A 132 -8.44 -0.73 -9.92
N THR A 133 -7.41 0.09 -9.93
CA THR A 133 -6.96 0.85 -8.77
C THR A 133 -6.59 2.25 -9.20
N ILE A 134 -7.14 3.24 -8.50
CA ILE A 134 -6.88 4.66 -8.72
C ILE A 134 -6.17 5.20 -7.49
N GLY A 135 -5.12 5.99 -7.70
CA GLY A 135 -4.49 6.78 -6.65
C GLY A 135 -4.41 8.24 -7.05
N THR A 136 -4.93 9.13 -6.21
CA THR A 136 -4.83 10.58 -6.41
C THR A 136 -3.90 11.21 -5.39
N GLU A 137 -3.00 12.06 -5.86
CA GLU A 137 -2.07 12.83 -5.03
C GLU A 137 -2.08 14.31 -5.47
N LEU A 138 -2.11 15.24 -4.52
CA LEU A 138 -2.09 16.67 -4.79
C LEU A 138 -0.67 17.13 -5.15
N ARG A 139 0.32 16.66 -4.39
CA ARG A 139 1.70 17.11 -4.45
C ARG A 139 2.43 16.53 -5.65
N HIS A 140 2.65 17.37 -6.65
CA HIS A 140 3.32 16.97 -7.89
C HIS A 140 4.73 16.42 -7.68
N ASP A 141 5.51 16.97 -6.73
CA ASP A 141 6.84 16.47 -6.38
C ASP A 141 6.80 15.03 -5.85
N VAL A 142 5.88 14.74 -4.94
CA VAL A 142 5.67 13.41 -4.35
C VAL A 142 5.13 12.44 -5.39
N HIS A 143 4.08 12.84 -6.12
CA HIS A 143 3.47 12.04 -7.17
C HIS A 143 4.50 11.62 -8.22
N ARG A 144 5.31 12.57 -8.71
CA ARG A 144 6.36 12.30 -9.70
C ARG A 144 7.39 11.31 -9.17
N VAL A 145 7.89 11.52 -7.95
CA VAL A 145 8.86 10.60 -7.34
C VAL A 145 8.27 9.21 -7.15
N GLY A 146 7.01 9.11 -6.71
CA GLY A 146 6.28 7.86 -6.59
C GLY A 146 6.18 7.12 -7.91
N LEU A 147 5.74 7.80 -8.97
CA LEU A 147 5.68 7.24 -10.31
C LEU A 147 7.04 6.80 -10.85
N GLU A 148 8.10 7.59 -10.63
CA GLU A 148 9.44 7.18 -11.04
C GLU A 148 9.89 5.90 -10.34
N ILE A 149 9.67 5.80 -9.02
CA ILE A 149 9.99 4.59 -8.25
C ILE A 149 9.19 3.42 -8.81
N ILE A 150 7.88 3.60 -9.02
CA ILE A 150 7.00 2.57 -9.58
C ILE A 150 7.50 2.10 -10.94
N LEU A 151 7.71 3.01 -11.90
CA LEU A 151 8.09 2.63 -13.26
C LEU A 151 9.48 1.99 -13.34
N LYS A 152 10.47 2.54 -12.62
CA LYS A 152 11.83 1.96 -12.55
C LYS A 152 11.83 0.55 -11.94
N SER A 153 10.89 0.29 -11.05
CA SER A 153 10.83 -0.92 -10.24
C SER A 153 9.94 -2.02 -10.80
N SER A 154 9.16 -1.73 -11.83
CA SER A 154 8.00 -2.56 -12.20
C SER A 154 8.09 -3.21 -13.58
N LEU A 155 9.29 -3.43 -14.13
CA LEU A 155 9.44 -4.16 -15.41
C LEU A 155 8.71 -5.51 -15.41
N GLN A 156 8.64 -6.19 -14.26
CA GLN A 156 7.90 -7.46 -14.10
C GLN A 156 6.37 -7.28 -13.96
N TYR A 157 5.89 -6.08 -13.61
CA TYR A 157 4.47 -5.78 -13.38
C TYR A 157 3.89 -4.77 -14.36
N GLU A 158 4.65 -4.37 -15.38
CA GLU A 158 4.29 -3.31 -16.32
C GLU A 158 2.92 -3.55 -16.95
N ARG A 159 2.63 -4.80 -17.32
CA ARG A 159 1.33 -5.19 -17.86
C ARG A 159 0.20 -4.94 -16.85
N ARG A 160 0.35 -5.41 -15.60
CA ARG A 160 -0.67 -5.23 -14.56
C ARG A 160 -0.88 -3.76 -14.23
N LEU A 161 0.20 -3.01 -14.14
CA LEU A 161 0.19 -1.56 -13.96
C LEU A 161 -0.59 -0.87 -15.07
N ARG A 162 -0.28 -1.18 -16.32
CA ARG A 162 -0.93 -0.58 -17.50
C ARG A 162 -2.41 -0.93 -17.58
N GLU A 163 -2.78 -2.16 -17.24
CA GLU A 163 -4.16 -2.64 -17.34
C GLU A 163 -5.03 -2.18 -16.15
N ARG A 164 -4.43 -1.93 -14.98
CA ARG A 164 -5.18 -1.78 -13.72
C ARG A 164 -4.86 -0.54 -12.90
N GLY A 165 -3.70 0.07 -13.07
CA GLY A 165 -3.27 1.21 -12.29
C GLY A 165 -3.55 2.54 -12.98
N LEU A 166 -4.20 3.45 -12.26
CA LEU A 166 -4.34 4.85 -12.65
C LEU A 166 -3.79 5.74 -11.53
N PHE A 167 -2.69 6.45 -11.81
CA PHE A 167 -2.08 7.40 -10.89
C PHE A 167 -2.35 8.80 -11.40
N VAL A 168 -2.94 9.66 -10.56
CA VAL A 168 -3.39 10.99 -10.96
C VAL A 168 -2.80 12.04 -10.03
N CYS A 169 -2.14 13.05 -10.59
CA CYS A 169 -1.74 14.25 -9.86
C CYS A 169 -2.85 15.29 -9.96
N ARG A 170 -3.69 15.42 -8.93
CA ARG A 170 -4.82 16.35 -8.93
C ARG A 170 -5.29 16.61 -7.50
N ASP A 171 -5.77 17.82 -7.26
CA ASP A 171 -6.49 18.16 -6.05
C ASP A 171 -7.82 17.40 -5.99
N VAL A 172 -8.09 16.74 -4.87
CA VAL A 172 -9.34 16.02 -4.65
C VAL A 172 -10.57 16.93 -4.76
N MET A 173 -10.41 18.21 -4.39
CA MET A 173 -11.45 19.24 -4.45
C MET A 173 -11.91 19.53 -5.89
N ASP A 174 -11.02 19.33 -6.88
CA ASP A 174 -11.26 19.62 -8.29
C ASP A 174 -11.85 18.43 -9.06
N ILE A 175 -11.95 17.25 -8.44
CA ILE A 175 -12.36 16.02 -9.15
C ILE A 175 -13.88 15.88 -9.21
N GLY A 176 -14.60 16.22 -8.14
CA GLY A 176 -16.02 15.88 -8.00
C GLY A 176 -16.23 14.37 -7.88
N LEU A 177 -15.71 13.76 -6.82
CA LEU A 177 -15.64 12.29 -6.65
C LEU A 177 -16.99 11.58 -6.81
N SER A 178 -18.09 12.21 -6.39
CA SER A 178 -19.44 11.63 -6.45
C SER A 178 -20.01 11.51 -7.86
N VAL A 179 -19.50 12.27 -8.83
CA VAL A 179 -20.07 12.37 -10.17
C VAL A 179 -19.08 12.05 -11.28
N ALA A 180 -17.79 12.33 -11.07
CA ALA A 180 -16.78 12.14 -12.09
C ALA A 180 -16.37 10.67 -12.19
N LEU A 181 -16.47 10.12 -13.40
CA LEU A 181 -15.87 8.82 -13.70
C LEU A 181 -14.34 8.93 -13.84
N PRO A 182 -13.59 7.88 -13.47
CA PRO A 182 -14.05 6.61 -12.89
C PRO A 182 -14.34 6.66 -11.38
N TYR A 183 -14.04 7.76 -10.70
CA TYR A 183 -14.10 7.90 -9.23
C TYR A 183 -15.48 7.53 -8.65
N ALA A 184 -16.57 8.03 -9.25
CA ALA A 184 -17.94 7.77 -8.78
C ALA A 184 -18.33 6.28 -8.72
N ASN A 185 -17.62 5.42 -9.46
CA ASN A 185 -17.83 3.97 -9.48
C ASN A 185 -16.93 3.22 -8.49
N ALA A 186 -16.17 3.90 -7.63
CA ALA A 186 -15.34 3.24 -6.63
C ALA A 186 -16.22 2.42 -5.68
N THR A 187 -15.87 1.14 -5.51
CA THR A 187 -16.55 0.22 -4.60
C THR A 187 -15.79 0.03 -3.30
N ILE A 188 -14.49 0.31 -3.31
CA ILE A 188 -13.61 0.29 -2.15
C ILE A 188 -12.85 1.61 -2.13
N VAL A 189 -12.97 2.37 -1.05
CA VAL A 189 -12.25 3.62 -0.87
C VAL A 189 -11.33 3.51 0.34
N TYR A 190 -10.06 3.84 0.15
CA TYR A 190 -9.09 4.06 1.21
C TYR A 190 -8.81 5.56 1.30
N TRP A 191 -8.92 6.09 2.52
CA TRP A 191 -8.69 7.50 2.77
C TRP A 191 -8.02 7.71 4.13
N ASN A 192 -6.72 8.02 4.08
CA ASN A 192 -5.99 8.48 5.25
C ASN A 192 -6.11 10.01 5.36
N SER A 193 -7.03 10.46 6.20
CA SER A 193 -7.40 11.88 6.30
C SER A 193 -6.61 12.67 7.36
N ILE A 194 -5.60 12.08 8.01
CA ILE A 194 -4.92 12.66 9.17
C ILE A 194 -4.32 14.04 8.88
N TRP A 195 -3.87 14.27 7.65
CA TRP A 195 -3.14 15.47 7.25
C TRP A 195 -3.94 16.40 6.33
N PHE A 196 -5.22 16.10 6.10
CA PHE A 196 -6.07 16.92 5.26
C PHE A 196 -6.54 18.14 6.06
N GLU A 197 -6.58 19.30 5.42
CA GLU A 197 -7.17 20.48 6.02
C GLU A 197 -8.66 20.24 6.33
N PRO A 198 -9.22 20.79 7.43
CA PRO A 198 -10.60 20.50 7.84
C PRO A 198 -11.65 20.73 6.75
N HIS A 199 -11.46 21.76 5.93
CA HIS A 199 -12.38 22.07 4.83
C HIS A 199 -12.31 21.03 3.70
N VAL A 200 -11.13 20.46 3.43
CA VAL A 200 -10.94 19.37 2.46
C VAL A 200 -11.54 18.09 3.01
N VAL A 201 -11.36 17.81 4.31
CA VAL A 201 -12.00 16.68 4.99
C VAL A 201 -13.52 16.76 4.83
N GLU A 202 -14.13 17.92 5.11
CA GLU A 202 -15.59 18.07 5.01
C GLU A 202 -16.08 17.92 3.57
N TYR A 203 -15.37 18.48 2.60
CA TYR A 203 -15.69 18.25 1.19
C TYR A 203 -15.64 16.76 0.82
N VAL A 204 -14.56 16.05 1.18
CA VAL A 204 -14.41 14.63 0.85
C VAL A 204 -15.50 13.82 1.52
N LYS A 205 -15.90 14.13 2.76
CA LYS A 205 -17.05 13.49 3.42
C LYS A 205 -18.34 13.65 2.60
N ILE A 206 -18.66 14.88 2.20
CA ILE A 206 -19.86 15.17 1.39
C ILE A 206 -19.82 14.38 0.08
N GLN A 207 -18.67 14.35 -0.58
CA GLN A 207 -18.52 13.59 -1.82
C GLN A 207 -18.68 12.08 -1.60
N LEU A 208 -18.09 11.52 -0.55
CA LEU A 208 -18.22 10.08 -0.22
C LEU A 208 -19.67 9.69 0.10
N CYS A 209 -20.44 10.57 0.76
CA CYS A 209 -21.89 10.35 0.97
C CYS A 209 -22.66 10.27 -0.36
N GLY A 210 -22.18 10.94 -1.41
CA GLY A 210 -22.75 10.93 -2.74
C GLY A 210 -22.29 9.77 -3.64
N MET A 211 -21.44 8.86 -3.16
CA MET A 211 -20.89 7.74 -3.95
C MET A 211 -21.65 6.44 -3.65
N PRO A 212 -22.67 6.06 -4.47
CA PRO A 212 -23.60 4.99 -4.13
C PRO A 212 -23.00 3.57 -4.23
N MET A 213 -21.86 3.43 -4.90
CA MET A 213 -21.24 2.12 -5.16
C MET A 213 -20.30 1.66 -4.05
N ILE A 214 -19.96 2.53 -3.09
CA ILE A 214 -19.02 2.20 -2.02
C ILE A 214 -19.62 1.09 -1.14
N ARG A 215 -18.95 -0.06 -1.12
CA ARG A 215 -19.24 -1.18 -0.21
C ARG A 215 -18.33 -1.14 1.01
N TYR A 216 -17.09 -0.70 0.81
CA TYR A 216 -16.08 -0.61 1.85
C TYR A 216 -15.43 0.76 1.84
N LEU A 217 -15.51 1.45 2.99
CA LEU A 217 -14.84 2.70 3.23
C LEU A 217 -13.87 2.52 4.39
N VAL A 218 -12.58 2.62 4.08
CA VAL A 218 -11.49 2.50 5.04
C VAL A 218 -10.97 3.90 5.29
N CYS A 219 -11.31 4.47 6.45
CA CYS A 219 -10.90 5.80 6.84
C CYS A 219 -10.49 5.87 8.30
N PHE A 220 -9.64 6.85 8.62
CA PHE A 220 -9.16 7.11 9.98
C PHE A 220 -9.98 8.20 10.70
N VAL A 221 -11.08 8.63 10.09
CA VAL A 221 -12.07 9.53 10.68
C VAL A 221 -13.39 8.79 10.90
N ASN A 222 -14.07 9.13 11.99
CA ASN A 222 -15.45 8.71 12.18
C ASN A 222 -16.32 9.45 11.17
N LEU A 223 -16.91 8.70 10.25
CA LEU A 223 -17.96 9.19 9.38
C LEU A 223 -19.27 8.87 10.07
N CYS A 224 -20.01 9.91 10.48
CA CYS A 224 -21.33 9.67 11.02
C CYS A 224 -22.23 9.17 9.88
N PRO A 225 -22.87 7.98 9.99
CA PRO A 225 -23.75 7.48 8.95
C PRO A 225 -24.98 8.37 8.70
N ARG A 226 -25.23 9.34 9.60
CA ARG A 226 -26.32 10.31 9.55
C ARG A 226 -25.85 11.63 10.17
N HIS A 227 -25.43 12.59 9.38
CA HIS A 227 -25.54 13.98 9.83
C HIS A 227 -27.04 14.30 9.98
N ARG A 228 -27.57 14.22 11.20
CA ARG A 228 -28.72 15.02 11.62
C ARG A 228 -28.19 16.19 12.44
N ASP A 229 -28.91 17.29 12.43
CA ASP A 229 -28.60 18.57 13.08
C ASP A 229 -28.34 18.52 14.61
N LEU A 230 -28.30 17.33 15.22
CA LEU A 230 -28.18 17.10 16.66
C LEU A 230 -26.83 16.50 17.09
N CYS A 231 -25.86 16.33 16.19
CA CYS A 231 -24.48 16.06 16.60
C CYS A 231 -23.78 17.38 16.95
N SER A 232 -23.98 17.84 18.19
CA SER A 232 -23.16 18.86 18.86
C SER A 232 -22.07 18.19 19.70
#